data_AF-A0A9P5P3I4-F1
#
_entry.id   AF-A0A9P5P3I4-F1
#
_cell.length_a   1.000
_cell.length_b   1.000
_cell.length_c   1.000
_cell.angle_alpha   90.00
_cell.angle_beta   90.00
_cell.angle_gamma   90.00
#
_symmetry.space_group_name_H-M   'P 1'
#
loop_
_entity.id
_entity.type
_entity.pdbx_description
1 polymer ?
#
loop_
_entity_poly.entity_id
_entity_poly.type
_entity_poly.pdbx_seq_one_letter_code
_entity_poly.pdbx_strand_id
1 'polypeptide(L)'
;MSVVQLASSSNGRVSGKSWKFAKSATVRSQLPEGLKTKKWEDRMAKAQKALAIKKLQSELKDEKQAELQRRREVTKERKQAAEEKRRLEEAKAQMGARKAARLRRKAGRTKKINH
;
A
#
# COMPACT_ATOMS: atom_id res chain seq x y z
N MET A 1 -61.04 -45.44 12.34
CA MET A 1 -60.67 -44.57 11.20
C MET A 1 -59.16 -44.58 11.08
N SER A 2 -58.59 -45.02 9.95
CA SER A 2 -57.14 -45.01 9.76
C SER A 2 -56.68 -43.62 9.32
N VAL A 3 -55.77 -43.02 10.08
CA VAL A 3 -55.18 -41.72 9.76
C VAL A 3 -54.12 -41.97 8.68
N VAL A 4 -54.40 -41.54 7.45
CA VAL A 4 -53.42 -41.60 6.35
C VAL A 4 -52.44 -40.44 6.54
N GLN A 5 -51.21 -40.75 6.93
CA GLN A 5 -50.14 -39.77 7.05
C GLN A 5 -49.72 -39.27 5.65
N LEU A 6 -50.00 -38.01 5.34
CA LEU A 6 -49.49 -37.34 4.14
C LEU A 6 -48.01 -36.99 4.31
N ALA A 7 -47.18 -37.37 3.34
CA ALA A 7 -45.75 -37.05 3.34
C ALA A 7 -45.55 -35.54 3.10
N SER A 8 -44.72 -34.89 3.91
CA SER A 8 -44.48 -33.45 3.89
C SER A 8 -43.82 -33.02 2.57
N SER A 9 -44.57 -32.40 1.67
CA SER A 9 -44.00 -31.79 0.46
C SER A 9 -43.25 -30.51 0.83
N SER A 10 -42.03 -30.33 0.34
CA SER A 10 -41.23 -29.11 0.57
C SER A 10 -41.79 -27.95 -0.25
N ASN A 11 -42.84 -27.27 0.24
CA ASN A 11 -43.47 -26.11 -0.40
C ASN A 11 -43.74 -26.30 -1.92
N GLY A 12 -44.23 -27.48 -2.32
CA GLY A 12 -44.53 -27.80 -3.73
C GLY A 12 -43.33 -28.05 -4.65
N ARG A 13 -42.08 -27.96 -4.15
CA ARG A 13 -40.86 -28.21 -4.95
C ARG A 13 -40.55 -29.70 -5.15
N VAL A 14 -41.12 -30.56 -4.32
CA VAL A 14 -40.92 -32.01 -4.39
C VAL A 14 -42.27 -32.69 -4.37
N SER A 15 -42.46 -33.65 -5.29
CA SER A 15 -43.67 -34.48 -5.37
C SER A 15 -43.89 -35.19 -4.03
N GLY A 16 -44.97 -34.83 -3.30
CA GLY A 16 -45.38 -35.44 -2.02
C GLY A 16 -45.90 -36.88 -2.10
N LYS A 17 -45.51 -37.62 -3.15
CA LYS A 17 -45.86 -39.02 -3.35
C LYS A 17 -45.02 -39.87 -2.40
N SER A 18 -45.67 -40.68 -1.57
CA SER A 18 -45.04 -41.49 -0.51
C SER A 18 -43.95 -42.47 -1.01
N TRP A 19 -44.05 -42.92 -2.26
CA TRP A 19 -43.07 -43.83 -2.89
C TRP A 19 -41.82 -43.12 -3.43
N LYS A 20 -41.76 -41.78 -3.39
CA LYS A 20 -40.57 -41.03 -3.82
C LYS A 20 -39.72 -40.64 -2.62
N PHE A 21 -38.45 -41.06 -2.63
CA PHE A 21 -37.46 -40.65 -1.64
C PHE A 21 -37.13 -39.15 -1.75
N ALA A 22 -36.94 -38.51 -0.60
CA ALA A 22 -36.47 -37.12 -0.52
C ALA A 22 -35.05 -37.02 -1.07
N LYS A 23 -34.86 -36.24 -2.13
CA LYS A 23 -33.53 -35.99 -2.72
C LYS A 23 -32.84 -34.86 -1.97
N SER A 24 -31.66 -35.10 -1.41
CA SER A 24 -30.77 -34.03 -0.93
C SER A 24 -29.80 -33.62 -2.05
N ALA A 25 -29.31 -32.39 -2.00
CA ALA A 25 -28.28 -31.94 -2.92
C ALA A 25 -26.95 -32.65 -2.58
N THR A 26 -26.40 -33.39 -3.54
CA THR A 26 -25.08 -34.01 -3.38
C THR A 26 -24.00 -32.93 -3.47
N VAL A 27 -23.38 -32.59 -2.35
CA VAL A 27 -22.23 -31.68 -2.31
C VAL A 27 -20.98 -32.44 -2.73
N ARG A 28 -20.60 -32.36 -4.02
CA ARG A 28 -19.33 -32.92 -4.53
C ARG A 28 -18.24 -31.87 -4.50
N SER A 29 -17.19 -32.10 -3.70
CA SER A 29 -15.93 -31.38 -3.86
C SER A 29 -15.13 -32.00 -5.00
N GLN A 30 -14.62 -31.20 -5.94
CA GLN A 30 -13.69 -31.68 -6.98
C GLN A 30 -12.27 -31.93 -6.44
N LEU A 31 -11.99 -31.60 -5.17
CA LEU A 31 -10.67 -31.85 -4.59
C LEU A 31 -10.41 -33.37 -4.44
N PRO A 32 -9.22 -33.86 -4.85
CA PRO A 32 -8.79 -35.22 -4.56
C PRO A 32 -8.64 -35.43 -3.05
N GLU A 33 -8.84 -36.66 -2.60
CA GLU A 33 -8.92 -37.02 -1.18
C GLU A 33 -7.67 -36.62 -0.38
N GLY A 34 -6.48 -36.67 -1.00
CA GLY A 34 -5.22 -36.24 -0.37
C GLY A 34 -5.11 -34.74 -0.11
N LEU A 35 -5.88 -33.91 -0.81
CA LEU A 35 -5.92 -32.46 -0.60
C LEU A 35 -7.04 -32.03 0.37
N LYS A 36 -7.94 -32.94 0.72
CA LYS A 36 -9.00 -32.65 1.69
C LYS A 36 -8.42 -32.66 3.09
N THR A 37 -8.61 -31.55 3.79
CA THR A 37 -8.30 -31.47 5.22
C THR A 37 -9.43 -32.15 5.99
N LYS A 38 -9.10 -33.24 6.70
CA LYS A 38 -10.09 -34.04 7.43
C LYS A 38 -10.49 -33.39 8.76
N LYS A 39 -9.59 -32.62 9.37
CA LYS A 39 -9.80 -31.95 10.65
C LYS A 39 -9.87 -30.43 10.49
N TRP A 40 -10.75 -29.79 11.26
CA TRP A 40 -10.86 -28.33 11.33
C TRP A 40 -9.61 -27.68 11.93
N GLU A 41 -9.05 -28.30 12.97
CA GLU A 41 -7.85 -27.83 13.66
C GLU A 41 -6.66 -27.63 12.71
N ASP A 42 -6.44 -28.57 11.79
CA ASP A 42 -5.37 -28.46 10.78
C ASP A 42 -5.56 -27.26 9.84
N ARG A 43 -6.82 -26.92 9.53
CA ARG A 43 -7.14 -25.72 8.72
C ARG A 43 -6.84 -24.45 9.50
N MET A 44 -7.23 -24.41 10.78
CA MET A 44 -6.96 -23.27 11.65
C MET A 44 -5.46 -23.06 11.87
N ALA A 45 -4.70 -24.13 12.10
CA ALA A 45 -3.25 -24.06 12.24
C ALA A 45 -2.56 -23.55 10.97
N LYS A 46 -3.01 -24.00 9.78
CA LYS A 46 -2.51 -23.47 8.49
C LYS A 46 -2.84 -22.00 8.30
N ALA A 47 -4.06 -21.59 8.63
CA ALA A 47 -4.47 -20.18 8.53
C ALA A 47 -3.65 -19.28 9.47
N GLN A 48 -3.45 -19.71 10.72
CA GLN A 48 -2.62 -18.99 11.69
C GLN A 48 -1.16 -18.85 11.20
N LYS A 49 -0.57 -19.92 10.69
CA LYS A 49 0.79 -19.87 10.09
C LYS A 49 0.86 -18.89 8.93
N ALA A 50 -0.13 -18.92 8.02
CA ALA A 50 -0.17 -18.00 6.89
C ALA A 50 -0.33 -16.54 7.33
N LEU A 51 -1.13 -16.27 8.37
CA LEU A 51 -1.27 -14.94 8.96
C LEU A 51 0.03 -14.46 9.60
N ALA A 52 0.72 -15.32 10.35
CA ALA A 52 2.02 -15.01 10.95
C ALA A 52 3.07 -14.67 9.88
N ILE A 53 3.15 -15.46 8.81
CA ILE A 53 4.06 -15.20 7.68
C ILE A 53 3.74 -13.87 7.00
N LYS A 54 2.46 -13.58 6.75
CA LYS A 54 2.05 -12.31 6.13
C LYS A 54 2.38 -11.11 7.01
N LYS A 55 2.18 -11.22 8.33
CA LYS A 55 2.52 -10.18 9.30
C LYS A 55 4.03 -9.88 9.28
N LEU A 56 4.85 -10.93 9.34
CA LEU A 56 6.31 -10.78 9.23
C LEU A 56 6.70 -10.13 7.89
N GLN A 57 6.05 -10.54 6.79
CA GLN A 57 6.31 -9.97 5.48
C GLN A 57 5.97 -8.47 5.40
N SER A 58 4.86 -8.03 6.02
CA SER A 58 4.52 -6.60 6.07
C SER A 58 5.53 -5.82 6.91
N GLU A 59 5.87 -6.31 8.10
CA GLU A 59 6.83 -5.65 9.00
C GLU A 59 8.18 -5.42 8.30
N LEU A 60 8.73 -6.45 7.63
CA LEU A 60 9.99 -6.33 6.88
C LEU A 60 9.92 -5.36 5.70
N LYS A 61 8.76 -5.27 5.03
CA LYS A 61 8.57 -4.33 3.91
C LYS A 61 8.49 -2.90 4.42
N ASP A 62 7.76 -2.68 5.51
CA ASP A 62 7.55 -1.37 6.09
C ASP A 62 8.86 -0.81 6.65
N GLU A 63 9.65 -1.63 7.36
CA GLU A 63 10.99 -1.27 7.82
C GLU A 63 11.93 -0.87 6.67
N LYS A 64 11.95 -1.67 5.59
CA LYS A 64 12.75 -1.38 4.41
C LYS A 64 12.33 -0.08 3.73
N GLN A 65 11.03 0.15 3.61
CA GLN A 65 10.50 1.38 2.99
C GLN A 65 10.78 2.61 3.85
N ALA A 66 10.63 2.51 5.17
CA ALA A 66 10.93 3.58 6.10
C ALA A 66 12.42 4.00 6.02
N GLU A 67 13.34 3.03 5.96
CA GLU A 67 14.77 3.32 5.82
C GLU A 67 15.10 3.99 4.47
N LEU A 68 14.49 3.51 3.38
CA LEU A 68 14.65 4.15 2.07
C LEU A 68 14.09 5.58 2.03
N GLN A 69 12.95 5.82 2.68
CA GLN A 69 12.35 7.15 2.79
C GLN A 69 13.24 8.09 3.60
N ARG A 70 13.74 7.66 4.76
CA ARG A 70 14.69 8.45 5.58
C ARG A 70 15.92 8.87 4.79
N ARG A 71 16.53 7.96 4.03
CA ARG A 71 17.70 8.29 3.19
C ARG A 71 17.39 9.32 2.11
N ARG A 72 16.20 9.20 1.49
CA ARG A 72 15.73 10.15 0.47
C ARG A 72 15.45 11.52 1.08
N GLU A 73 14.81 11.57 2.25
CA GLU A 73 14.50 12.81 2.98
C GLU A 73 15.78 13.54 3.36
N VAL A 74 16.75 12.85 3.99
CA VAL A 74 18.05 13.46 4.34
C VAL A 74 18.77 14.01 3.11
N THR A 75 18.75 13.28 1.99
CA THR A 75 19.39 13.74 0.75
C THR A 75 18.67 14.96 0.17
N LYS A 76 17.33 14.95 0.21
CA LYS A 76 16.49 16.05 -0.25
C LYS A 76 16.73 17.31 0.60
N GLU A 77 16.76 17.18 1.92
CA GLU A 77 17.04 18.27 2.85
C GLU A 77 18.43 18.87 2.60
N ARG A 78 19.45 18.03 2.43
CA ARG A 78 20.82 18.50 2.09
C ARG A 78 20.85 19.30 0.80
N LYS A 79 20.13 18.82 -0.23
CA LYS A 79 20.04 19.51 -1.51
C LYS A 79 19.31 20.84 -1.39
N GLN A 80 18.19 20.87 -0.66
CA GLN A 80 17.42 22.09 -0.42
C GLN A 80 18.24 23.12 0.35
N ALA A 81 18.92 22.73 1.43
CA ALA A 81 19.78 23.62 2.19
C ALA A 81 20.93 24.20 1.34
N ALA A 82 21.55 23.38 0.48
CA ALA A 82 22.58 23.84 -0.43
C ALA A 82 22.04 24.82 -1.49
N GLU A 83 20.86 24.54 -2.06
CA GLU A 83 20.19 25.41 -3.03
C GLU A 83 19.79 26.76 -2.41
N GLU A 84 19.23 26.74 -1.20
CA GLU A 84 18.88 27.97 -0.47
C GLU A 84 20.13 28.80 -0.16
N LYS A 85 21.19 28.16 0.33
CA LYS A 85 22.47 28.84 0.57
C LYS A 85 23.02 29.47 -0.71
N ARG A 86 23.02 28.73 -1.82
CA ARG A 86 23.47 29.24 -3.12
C ARG A 86 22.63 30.44 -3.57
N ARG A 87 21.31 30.37 -3.43
CA ARG A 87 20.40 31.47 -3.78
C ARG A 87 20.68 32.72 -2.95
N LEU A 88 20.93 32.58 -1.65
CA LEU A 88 21.28 33.69 -0.77
C LEU A 88 22.64 34.30 -1.12
N GLU A 89 23.62 33.46 -1.45
CA GLU A 89 24.95 33.92 -1.89
C GLU A 89 24.87 34.66 -3.23
N GLU A 90 24.12 34.15 -4.21
CA GLU A 90 23.85 34.81 -5.49
C GLU A 90 23.17 36.16 -5.29
N ALA A 91 22.15 36.23 -4.42
CA ALA A 91 21.46 37.48 -4.11
C ALA A 91 22.40 38.49 -3.42
N LYS A 92 23.24 38.04 -2.47
CA LYS A 92 24.24 38.88 -1.80
C LYS A 92 25.29 39.38 -2.79
N ALA A 93 25.77 38.52 -3.69
CA ALA A 93 26.72 38.89 -4.74
C ALA A 93 26.11 39.92 -5.70
N GLN A 94 24.85 39.74 -6.12
CA GLN A 94 24.14 40.69 -6.96
C GLN A 94 24.01 42.05 -6.29
N MET A 95 23.64 42.10 -5.00
CA MET A 95 23.55 43.35 -4.24
C MET A 95 24.90 44.01 -4.04
N GLY A 96 25.95 43.23 -3.78
CA GLY A 96 27.34 43.71 -3.73
C GLY A 96 27.76 44.33 -5.06
N ALA A 97 27.49 43.67 -6.18
CA ALA A 97 27.77 44.18 -7.52
C ALA A 97 27.00 45.47 -7.83
N ARG A 98 25.71 45.55 -7.46
CA ARG A 98 24.90 46.77 -7.60
C ARG A 98 25.47 47.94 -6.78
N LYS A 99 25.90 47.68 -5.55
CA LYS A 99 26.54 48.69 -4.68
C LYS A 99 27.88 49.16 -5.27
N ALA A 100 28.72 48.23 -5.73
CA ALA A 100 29.98 48.56 -6.40
C ALA A 100 29.76 49.38 -7.67
N ALA A 101 28.76 49.03 -8.49
CA ALA A 101 28.39 49.80 -9.68
C ALA A 101 27.92 51.21 -9.32
N ARG A 102 27.14 51.38 -8.24
CA ARG A 102 26.72 52.71 -7.74
C ARG A 102 27.92 53.57 -7.33
N LEU A 103 28.87 53.00 -6.58
CA LEU A 103 30.09 53.71 -6.19
C LEU A 103 30.95 54.09 -7.39
N ARG A 104 31.11 53.19 -8.37
CA ARG A 104 31.81 53.48 -9.63
C ARG A 104 31.17 54.65 -10.39
N ARG A 105 29.84 54.71 -10.45
CA ARG A 105 29.11 55.86 -11.05
C ARG A 105 29.34 57.16 -10.27
N LYS A 106 29.27 57.12 -8.93
CA LYS A 106 29.51 58.29 -8.08
C LYS A 106 30.92 58.84 -8.21
N ALA A 107 31.91 57.95 -8.37
CA ALA A 107 33.30 58.33 -8.59
C ALA A 107 33.57 58.96 -9.97
N GLY A 108 32.57 59.07 -10.86
CA GLY A 108 32.70 59.76 -12.15
C GLY A 108 33.72 59.14 -13.12
N ARG A 109 34.23 57.93 -12.83
CA ARG A 109 35.32 57.30 -13.58
C ARG A 109 34.79 56.84 -14.94
N THR A 110 35.06 57.62 -15.99
CA THR A 110 34.67 57.27 -17.36
C THR A 110 35.62 56.23 -17.93
N LYS A 111 35.11 55.32 -18.77
CA LYS A 111 35.90 54.23 -19.36
C LYS A 111 36.98 54.72 -20.37
N LYS A 112 36.97 56.03 -20.71
CA LYS A 112 37.78 56.63 -21.78
C LYS A 112 38.97 57.46 -21.29
N ILE A 113 39.03 57.86 -20.02
CA ILE A 113 40.10 58.74 -19.52
C ILE A 113 40.67 58.15 -18.23
N ASN A 114 41.88 57.59 -18.32
CA ASN A 114 42.73 57.37 -17.16
C ASN A 114 43.38 58.72 -16.83
N HIS A 115 43.02 59.30 -15.68
CA HIS A 115 43.87 60.26 -14.98
C HIS A 115 44.89 59.50 -14.14
#